data_AF-X0QYM0-F1
#
_entry.id   AF-X0QYM0-F1
#
_cell.length_a   1.000
_cell.length_b   1.000
_cell.length_c   1.000
_cell.angle_alpha   90.00
_cell.angle_beta   90.00
_cell.angle_gamma   90.00
#
_symmetry.space_group_name_H-M   'P 1'
#
loop_
_entity.id
_entity.type
_entity.pdbx_description
1 polymer ?
#
loop_
_entity_poly.entity_id
_entity_poly.type
_entity_poly.pdbx_seq_one_letter_code
_entity_poly.pdbx_strand_id
1 'polypeptide(L)'
;MKTLATPDNFSTRKQTIARHFANASDYDQHANIQQQVCQYLIDKLTHTEHDSVLEVGAGTGQMTRLLAAHIQSQYWLINELCAEQVATLQSILPNADIAIGDAETMNFEDEHSLIISANAVQWFDDPLNFVAQSARRLQAGGQLLFNTFTPNNFLQIKTLTDQGLHYPDIIEWRLALISAGFEKIELSTQRFELPFASPYAILKHMKLTGVSTNQTQVKANSTQPFMWTKARLQQFESDYWQHFSAQDDDGQPIVHLTYEVLIVSAFKS
;
A
#
# COMPACT_ATOMS: atom_id res chain seq x y z
N MET A 1 5.76 -4.67 -25.92
CA MET A 1 6.93 -4.32 -25.11
C MET A 1 7.37 -2.89 -25.37
N LYS A 2 6.78 -1.97 -24.62
CA LYS A 2 7.19 -0.56 -24.57
C LYS A 2 7.44 -0.20 -23.11
N THR A 3 8.64 0.25 -22.79
CA THR A 3 8.87 0.97 -21.53
C THR A 3 8.38 2.40 -21.75
N LEU A 4 7.22 2.74 -21.17
CA LEU A 4 6.73 4.11 -21.14
C LEU A 4 7.38 4.80 -19.95
N ALA A 5 8.35 5.69 -20.19
CA ALA A 5 9.11 6.36 -19.14
C ALA A 5 8.86 7.87 -19.18
N THR A 6 8.53 8.47 -18.03
CA THR A 6 8.73 9.92 -17.77
C THR A 6 9.25 10.14 -16.34
N PRO A 7 10.52 9.80 -16.04
CA PRO A 7 11.10 10.10 -14.74
C PRO A 7 11.77 11.48 -14.80
N ASP A 8 11.04 12.55 -14.51
CA ASP A 8 11.63 13.86 -14.17
C ASP A 8 10.67 14.88 -13.49
N ASN A 9 9.46 14.49 -13.07
CA ASN A 9 8.50 15.43 -12.45
C ASN A 9 7.86 14.94 -11.13
N PHE A 10 8.49 14.03 -10.40
CA PHE A 10 7.96 13.57 -9.12
C PHE A 10 8.15 14.60 -8.01
N SER A 11 7.16 14.71 -7.13
CA SER A 11 7.30 15.46 -5.87
C SER A 11 8.44 14.89 -5.01
N THR A 12 9.05 15.71 -4.15
CA THR A 12 10.13 15.26 -3.24
C THR A 12 9.73 14.07 -2.37
N ARG A 13 8.45 13.98 -2.00
CA ARG A 13 7.87 12.84 -1.28
C ARG A 13 7.92 11.57 -2.14
N LYS A 14 7.43 11.63 -3.38
CA LYS A 14 7.44 10.48 -4.31
C LYS A 14 8.85 10.04 -4.69
N GLN A 15 9.79 10.97 -4.84
CA GLN A 15 11.22 10.63 -5.04
C GLN A 15 11.81 9.87 -3.84
N THR A 16 11.41 10.23 -2.62
CA THR A 16 11.86 9.55 -1.40
C THR A 16 11.30 8.14 -1.31
N ILE A 17 10.02 7.97 -1.66
CA ILE A 17 9.35 6.67 -1.73
C ILE A 17 10.03 5.78 -2.77
N ALA A 18 10.23 6.29 -4.00
CA ALA A 18 10.90 5.57 -5.07
C ALA A 18 12.32 5.11 -4.66
N ARG A 19 13.11 6.00 -4.05
CA ARG A 19 14.48 5.67 -3.60
C ARG A 19 14.51 4.62 -2.49
N HIS A 20 13.50 4.61 -1.62
CA HIS A 20 13.37 3.59 -0.60
C HIS A 20 13.15 2.21 -1.23
N PHE A 21 12.20 2.12 -2.17
CA PHE A 21 11.88 0.86 -2.84
C PHE A 21 12.94 0.41 -3.85
N ALA A 22 13.74 1.32 -4.42
CA ALA A 22 14.88 0.98 -5.26
C ALA A 22 15.94 0.10 -4.55
N ASN A 23 16.00 0.16 -3.21
CA ASN A 23 16.98 -0.59 -2.40
C ASN A 23 16.30 -1.62 -1.49
N ALA A 24 15.09 -2.06 -1.82
CA ALA A 24 14.26 -2.92 -0.99
C ALA A 24 14.66 -4.41 -1.01
N SER A 25 15.95 -4.74 -1.09
CA SER A 25 16.43 -6.13 -1.20
C SER A 25 15.99 -7.02 -0.03
N ASP A 26 15.91 -6.45 1.18
CA ASP A 26 15.49 -7.17 2.40
C ASP A 26 14.02 -6.92 2.76
N TYR A 27 13.30 -6.10 1.98
CA TYR A 27 11.91 -5.73 2.28
C TYR A 27 11.01 -6.96 2.34
N ASP A 28 11.12 -7.85 1.35
CA ASP A 28 10.27 -9.04 1.26
C ASP A 28 10.43 -9.98 2.48
N GLN A 29 11.59 -9.95 3.18
CA GLN A 29 11.81 -10.76 4.39
C GLN A 29 11.11 -10.19 5.63
N HIS A 30 10.77 -8.90 5.61
CA HIS A 30 10.14 -8.19 6.72
C HIS A 30 8.67 -7.84 6.45
N ALA A 31 8.21 -8.00 5.21
CA ALA A 31 6.91 -7.58 4.71
C ALA A 31 5.81 -8.65 4.89
N ASN A 32 5.77 -9.34 6.03
CA ASN A 32 4.84 -10.44 6.30
C ASN A 32 3.37 -10.00 6.19
N ILE A 33 3.03 -8.81 6.69
CA ILE A 33 1.66 -8.27 6.58
C ILE A 33 1.32 -8.00 5.12
N GLN A 34 2.23 -7.43 4.34
CA GLN A 34 2.01 -7.12 2.94
C GLN A 34 1.81 -8.40 2.11
N GLN A 35 2.52 -9.48 2.42
CA GLN A 35 2.31 -10.80 1.81
C GLN A 35 0.90 -11.34 2.12
N GLN A 36 0.46 -11.27 3.38
CA GLN A 36 -0.88 -11.69 3.76
C GLN A 36 -1.96 -10.85 3.06
N VAL A 37 -1.74 -9.54 2.97
CA VAL A 37 -2.62 -8.62 2.22
C VAL A 37 -2.72 -9.03 0.75
N CYS A 38 -1.60 -9.37 0.11
CA CYS A 38 -1.64 -9.86 -1.26
C CYS A 38 -2.50 -11.13 -1.38
N GLN A 39 -2.40 -12.06 -0.43
CA GLN A 39 -3.26 -13.26 -0.43
C GLN A 39 -4.75 -12.91 -0.24
N TYR A 40 -5.09 -12.00 0.68
CA TYR A 40 -6.49 -11.55 0.85
C TYR A 40 -7.07 -10.94 -0.43
N LEU A 41 -6.26 -10.22 -1.22
CA LEU A 41 -6.69 -9.70 -2.50
C LEU A 41 -6.89 -10.83 -3.52
N ILE A 42 -6.00 -11.83 -3.60
CA ILE A 42 -6.21 -12.99 -4.47
C ILE A 42 -7.50 -13.73 -4.12
N ASP A 43 -7.78 -13.94 -2.83
CA ASP A 43 -8.99 -14.62 -2.36
C ASP A 43 -10.29 -13.86 -2.69
N LYS A 44 -10.17 -12.58 -3.08
CA LYS A 44 -11.28 -11.71 -3.48
C LYS A 44 -11.47 -11.59 -5.00
N LEU A 45 -10.61 -12.22 -5.80
CA LEU A 45 -10.81 -12.30 -7.24
C LEU A 45 -12.07 -13.14 -7.54
N THR A 46 -12.96 -12.62 -8.39
CA THR A 46 -14.17 -13.35 -8.78
C THR A 46 -13.99 -14.16 -10.05
N HIS A 47 -12.95 -13.86 -10.83
CA HIS A 47 -12.63 -14.52 -12.08
C HIS A 47 -11.13 -14.81 -12.12
N THR A 48 -10.77 -15.91 -12.80
CA THR A 48 -9.38 -16.30 -13.05
C THR A 48 -8.96 -16.02 -14.48
N GLU A 49 -9.89 -15.64 -15.35
CA GLU A 49 -9.64 -15.29 -16.74
C GLU A 49 -10.04 -13.83 -16.96
N HIS A 50 -9.15 -13.07 -17.58
CA HIS A 50 -9.26 -11.64 -17.79
C HIS A 50 -8.85 -11.27 -19.21
N ASP A 51 -9.48 -10.26 -19.80
CA ASP A 51 -9.04 -9.75 -21.11
C ASP A 51 -7.81 -8.85 -20.94
N SER A 52 -7.83 -8.02 -19.90
CA SER A 52 -6.84 -7.00 -19.65
C SER A 52 -6.73 -6.74 -18.15
N VAL A 53 -5.51 -6.78 -17.62
CA VAL A 53 -5.20 -6.57 -16.20
C VAL A 53 -4.24 -5.39 -16.07
N LEU A 54 -4.61 -4.45 -15.20
CA LEU A 54 -3.73 -3.37 -14.74
C LEU A 54 -3.34 -3.61 -13.28
N GLU A 55 -2.06 -3.88 -13.04
CA GLU A 55 -1.48 -3.86 -11.70
C GLU A 55 -0.89 -2.47 -11.42
N VAL A 56 -1.30 -1.82 -10.32
CA VAL A 56 -0.83 -0.48 -9.93
C VAL A 56 0.07 -0.56 -8.71
N GLY A 57 1.33 -0.15 -8.87
CA GLY A 57 2.34 -0.09 -7.81
C GLY A 57 2.87 -1.48 -7.42
N ALA A 58 3.49 -2.17 -8.38
CA ALA A 58 3.89 -3.57 -8.23
C ALA A 58 5.06 -3.82 -7.25
N GLY A 59 5.87 -2.80 -6.95
CA GLY A 59 7.02 -2.86 -6.07
C GLY A 59 8.00 -3.98 -6.41
N THR A 60 8.27 -4.87 -5.45
CA THR A 60 9.14 -6.06 -5.61
C THR A 60 8.48 -7.21 -6.35
N GLY A 61 7.24 -7.03 -6.82
CA GLY A 61 6.48 -8.01 -7.61
C GLY A 61 5.81 -9.08 -6.75
N GLN A 62 5.51 -8.81 -5.47
CA GLN A 62 4.81 -9.76 -4.61
C GLN A 62 3.41 -10.10 -5.17
N MET A 63 2.64 -9.07 -5.53
CA MET A 63 1.33 -9.27 -6.15
C MET A 63 1.46 -9.80 -7.58
N THR A 64 2.37 -9.26 -8.39
CA THR A 64 2.68 -9.79 -9.74
C THR A 64 2.91 -11.30 -9.75
N ARG A 65 3.68 -11.84 -8.78
CA ARG A 65 3.93 -13.29 -8.65
C ARG A 65 2.66 -14.08 -8.39
N LEU A 66 1.79 -13.57 -7.52
CA LEU A 66 0.53 -14.24 -7.23
C LEU A 66 -0.45 -14.16 -8.41
N LEU A 67 -0.54 -13.01 -9.08
CA LEU A 67 -1.35 -12.86 -10.29
C LEU A 67 -0.90 -13.85 -11.38
N ALA A 68 0.41 -13.93 -11.65
CA ALA A 68 0.97 -14.88 -12.61
C ALA A 68 0.65 -16.35 -12.29
N ALA A 69 0.47 -16.67 -11.00
CA ALA A 69 0.16 -18.03 -10.55
C ALA A 69 -1.34 -18.36 -10.53
N HIS A 70 -2.22 -17.38 -10.37
CA HIS A 70 -3.65 -17.62 -10.09
C HIS A 70 -4.59 -17.19 -11.22
N ILE A 71 -4.17 -16.31 -12.12
CA ILE A 71 -5.02 -15.82 -13.21
C ILE A 71 -4.34 -15.89 -14.58
N GLN A 72 -5.15 -15.89 -15.63
CA GLN A 72 -4.75 -15.75 -17.02
C GLN A 72 -5.29 -14.42 -17.56
N SER A 73 -4.46 -13.71 -18.32
CA SER A 73 -4.90 -12.50 -19.02
C SER A 73 -4.32 -12.44 -20.43
N GLN A 74 -5.11 -11.91 -21.38
CA GLN A 74 -4.66 -11.65 -22.75
C GLN A 74 -3.70 -10.46 -22.82
N TYR A 75 -3.92 -9.46 -21.96
CA TYR A 75 -3.06 -8.28 -21.83
C TYR A 75 -2.70 -7.98 -20.37
N TRP A 76 -1.44 -7.58 -20.17
CA TRP A 76 -0.90 -7.23 -18.86
C TRP A 76 -0.22 -5.87 -18.93
N LEU A 77 -0.69 -4.95 -18.09
CA LEU A 77 -0.05 -3.67 -17.86
C LEU A 77 0.33 -3.58 -16.38
N ILE A 78 1.62 -3.39 -16.11
CA ILE A 78 2.14 -3.24 -14.76
C ILE A 78 2.69 -1.83 -14.60
N ASN A 79 2.11 -1.07 -13.68
CA ASN A 79 2.65 0.23 -13.28
C ASN A 79 3.56 0.08 -12.06
N GLU A 80 4.70 0.77 -12.12
CA GLU A 80 5.62 0.88 -11.00
C GLU A 80 6.28 2.27 -10.97
N LEU A 81 6.52 2.81 -9.79
CA LEU A 81 7.16 4.12 -9.62
C LEU A 81 8.68 4.04 -9.84
N CYS A 82 9.29 2.90 -9.51
CA CYS A 82 10.73 2.66 -9.46
C CYS A 82 11.25 1.86 -10.67
N ALA A 83 12.09 2.48 -11.50
CA ALA A 83 12.61 1.86 -12.72
C ALA A 83 13.50 0.62 -12.44
N GLU A 84 14.12 0.57 -11.27
CA GLU A 84 14.98 -0.53 -10.81
C GLU A 84 14.23 -1.86 -10.71
N GLN A 85 12.90 -1.81 -10.57
CA GLN A 85 12.05 -2.99 -10.45
C GLN A 85 11.71 -3.63 -11.80
N VAL A 86 11.96 -2.95 -12.92
CA VAL A 86 11.59 -3.42 -14.27
C VAL A 86 12.11 -4.83 -14.56
N ALA A 87 13.39 -5.09 -14.29
CA ALA A 87 13.99 -6.39 -14.58
C ALA A 87 13.32 -7.52 -13.78
N THR A 88 13.05 -7.27 -12.50
CA THR A 88 12.34 -8.21 -11.61
C THR A 88 10.93 -8.49 -12.11
N LEU A 89 10.15 -7.44 -12.39
CA LEU A 89 8.77 -7.57 -12.87
C LEU A 89 8.70 -8.30 -14.21
N GLN A 90 9.60 -7.97 -15.14
CA GLN A 90 9.69 -8.64 -16.43
C GLN A 90 10.10 -10.12 -16.30
N SER A 91 10.93 -10.47 -15.31
CA SER A 91 11.28 -11.86 -15.06
C SER A 91 10.10 -12.71 -14.58
N ILE A 92 9.16 -12.09 -13.85
CA ILE A 92 7.98 -12.76 -13.29
C ILE A 92 6.91 -12.91 -14.37
N LEU A 93 6.65 -11.84 -15.13
CA LEU A 93 5.63 -11.80 -16.16
C LEU A 93 6.23 -11.25 -17.47
N PRO A 94 6.93 -12.09 -18.26
CA PRO A 94 7.69 -11.66 -19.44
C PRO A 94 6.87 -10.98 -20.54
N ASN A 95 5.57 -11.21 -20.58
CA ASN A 95 4.67 -10.65 -21.59
C ASN A 95 3.98 -9.35 -21.12
N ALA A 96 4.26 -8.85 -19.91
CA ALA A 96 3.73 -7.59 -19.44
C ALA A 96 4.38 -6.40 -20.14
N ASP A 97 3.58 -5.38 -20.45
CA ASP A 97 4.09 -4.03 -20.63
C ASP A 97 4.29 -3.38 -19.25
N ILE A 98 5.43 -2.71 -19.07
CA ILE A 98 5.79 -2.06 -17.81
C ILE A 98 5.81 -0.55 -17.99
N ALA A 99 4.97 0.13 -17.22
CA ALA A 99 4.77 1.57 -17.23
C ALA A 99 5.45 2.19 -15.99
N ILE A 100 6.61 2.80 -16.19
CA ILE A 100 7.35 3.45 -15.10
C ILE A 100 6.88 4.89 -14.91
N GLY A 101 6.24 5.15 -13.78
CA GLY A 101 5.76 6.48 -13.45
C GLY A 101 4.72 6.52 -12.33
N ASP A 102 4.31 7.74 -12.03
CA ASP A 102 3.33 8.03 -10.98
C ASP A 102 1.90 7.72 -11.43
N ALA A 103 1.31 6.68 -10.85
CA ALA A 103 -0.03 6.19 -11.16
C ALA A 103 -1.14 7.26 -11.11
N GLU A 104 -0.96 8.30 -10.29
CA GLU A 104 -1.95 9.37 -10.15
C GLU A 104 -2.00 10.32 -11.35
N THR A 105 -0.91 10.39 -12.13
CA THR A 105 -0.75 11.31 -13.26
C THR A 105 -0.61 10.61 -14.61
N MET A 106 -0.19 9.35 -14.62
CA MET A 106 -0.07 8.57 -15.84
C MET A 106 -1.43 8.33 -16.50
N ASN A 107 -1.43 8.39 -17.83
CA ASN A 107 -2.55 7.93 -18.62
C ASN A 107 -2.31 6.47 -19.00
N PHE A 108 -3.04 5.58 -18.32
CA PHE A 108 -3.11 4.18 -18.72
C PHE A 108 -4.13 4.00 -19.83
N GLU A 109 -4.07 2.84 -20.50
CA GLU A 109 -5.11 2.44 -21.43
C GLU A 109 -6.44 2.23 -20.68
N ASP A 110 -7.56 2.38 -21.38
CA ASP A 110 -8.90 2.17 -20.82
C ASP A 110 -9.36 0.71 -21.07
N GLU A 111 -10.55 0.36 -20.56
CA GLU A 111 -11.22 -0.93 -20.76
C GLU A 111 -10.57 -2.18 -20.12
N HIS A 112 -9.82 -2.00 -19.03
CA HIS A 112 -9.32 -3.11 -18.21
C HIS A 112 -10.47 -3.94 -17.61
N SER A 113 -10.31 -5.26 -17.58
CA SER A 113 -11.24 -6.17 -16.88
C SER A 113 -10.96 -6.29 -15.39
N LEU A 114 -9.72 -6.00 -14.97
CA LEU A 114 -9.27 -5.98 -13.58
C LEU A 114 -8.27 -4.84 -13.39
N ILE A 115 -8.52 -4.02 -12.38
CA ILE A 115 -7.52 -3.10 -11.82
C ILE A 115 -7.23 -3.59 -10.40
N ILE A 116 -5.96 -3.92 -10.15
CA ILE A 116 -5.51 -4.41 -8.84
C ILE A 116 -4.35 -3.59 -8.28
N SER A 117 -4.39 -3.26 -6.99
CA SER A 117 -3.30 -2.56 -6.31
C SER A 117 -3.08 -3.10 -4.90
N ALA A 118 -1.88 -3.62 -4.65
CA ALA A 118 -1.50 -4.15 -3.34
C ALA A 118 -0.45 -3.24 -2.71
N ASN A 119 -0.72 -2.76 -1.50
CA ASN A 119 0.23 -2.02 -0.66
C ASN A 119 0.83 -0.76 -1.33
N ALA A 120 0.10 -0.12 -2.24
CA ALA A 120 0.57 1.09 -2.93
C ALA A 120 -0.31 2.33 -2.69
N VAL A 121 -1.64 2.19 -2.63
CA VAL A 121 -2.60 3.32 -2.60
C VAL A 121 -2.37 4.27 -1.42
N GLN A 122 -1.84 3.80 -0.29
CA GLN A 122 -1.51 4.66 0.86
C GLN A 122 -0.42 5.70 0.55
N TRP A 123 0.34 5.51 -0.52
CA TRP A 123 1.38 6.44 -0.94
C TRP A 123 0.86 7.56 -1.84
N PHE A 124 -0.40 7.50 -2.27
CA PHE A 124 -0.97 8.50 -3.15
C PHE A 124 -1.20 9.82 -2.42
N ASP A 125 -1.07 10.92 -3.14
CA ASP A 125 -1.37 12.26 -2.64
C ASP A 125 -2.90 12.50 -2.61
N ASP A 126 -3.65 11.95 -3.58
CA ASP A 126 -5.11 11.92 -3.64
C ASP A 126 -5.64 10.47 -3.83
N PRO A 127 -5.67 9.68 -2.74
CA PRO A 127 -6.06 8.28 -2.81
C PRO A 127 -7.53 8.07 -3.21
N LEU A 128 -8.44 9.03 -2.97
CA LEU A 128 -9.85 8.89 -3.35
C LEU A 128 -10.05 9.13 -4.85
N ASN A 129 -9.27 10.02 -5.47
CA ASN A 129 -9.31 10.21 -6.92
C ASN A 129 -8.87 8.96 -7.70
N PHE A 130 -8.05 8.08 -7.11
CA PHE A 130 -7.73 6.78 -7.71
C PHE A 130 -8.99 5.96 -8.05
N VAL A 131 -10.05 6.07 -7.24
CA VAL A 131 -11.34 5.41 -7.50
C VAL A 131 -11.98 5.93 -8.79
N ALA A 132 -12.03 7.26 -8.95
CA ALA A 132 -12.59 7.89 -10.14
C ALA A 132 -11.75 7.61 -11.40
N GLN A 133 -10.43 7.55 -11.28
CA GLN A 133 -9.56 7.13 -12.39
C GLN A 133 -9.79 5.66 -12.76
N SER A 134 -9.90 4.78 -11.77
CA SER A 134 -10.16 3.35 -11.99
C SER A 134 -11.50 3.10 -12.65
N ALA A 135 -12.55 3.85 -12.26
CA ALA A 135 -13.87 3.73 -12.88
C ALA A 135 -13.89 4.08 -14.37
N ARG A 136 -13.01 4.97 -14.83
CA ARG A 136 -12.87 5.34 -16.25
C ARG A 136 -12.10 4.28 -17.04
N ARG A 137 -11.12 3.66 -16.38
CA ARG A 137 -10.21 2.68 -16.97
C ARG A 137 -10.78 1.25 -16.96
N LEU A 138 -11.82 0.96 -16.20
CA LEU A 138 -12.49 -0.33 -16.19
C LEU A 138 -13.57 -0.41 -17.27
N GLN A 139 -13.65 -1.56 -17.94
CA GLN A 139 -14.84 -1.90 -18.73
C GLN A 139 -16.05 -2.20 -17.82
N ALA A 140 -17.25 -2.20 -18.40
CA ALA A 140 -18.46 -2.61 -17.69
C ALA A 140 -18.31 -4.05 -17.15
N GLY A 141 -18.69 -4.26 -15.90
CA GLY A 141 -18.48 -5.53 -15.18
C GLY A 141 -17.05 -5.77 -14.71
N GLY A 142 -16.09 -4.89 -15.01
CA GLY A 142 -14.70 -5.00 -14.56
C GLY A 142 -14.56 -4.80 -13.05
N GLN A 143 -13.57 -5.47 -12.44
CA GLN A 143 -13.33 -5.44 -11.00
C GLN A 143 -12.23 -4.43 -10.61
N LEU A 144 -12.52 -3.58 -9.63
CA LEU A 144 -11.53 -2.84 -8.87
C LEU A 144 -11.24 -3.59 -7.57
N LEU A 145 -9.97 -3.91 -7.32
CA LEU A 145 -9.54 -4.64 -6.14
C LEU A 145 -8.26 -4.04 -5.57
N PHE A 146 -8.31 -3.49 -4.35
CA PHE A 146 -7.09 -2.96 -3.75
C PHE A 146 -7.15 -3.00 -2.24
N ASN A 147 -6.00 -2.79 -1.61
CA ASN A 147 -5.96 -2.46 -0.20
C ASN A 147 -5.38 -1.07 0.05
N THR A 148 -5.77 -0.55 1.19
CA THR A 148 -5.09 0.54 1.87
C THR A 148 -5.12 0.24 3.36
N PHE A 149 -4.85 1.22 4.20
CA PHE A 149 -4.97 1.12 5.65
C PHE A 149 -6.05 2.06 6.17
N THR A 150 -6.55 1.79 7.37
CA THR A 150 -7.54 2.64 8.04
C THR A 150 -6.84 3.71 8.91
N PRO A 151 -7.59 4.70 9.43
CA PRO A 151 -7.07 5.65 10.41
C PRO A 151 -6.45 5.04 11.69
N ASN A 152 -6.73 3.77 12.00
CA ASN A 152 -6.19 3.04 13.15
C ASN A 152 -4.88 2.29 12.83
N ASN A 153 -4.40 2.32 11.59
CA ASN A 153 -3.12 1.73 11.27
C ASN A 153 -1.98 2.48 11.99
N PHE A 154 -1.10 1.71 12.64
CA PHE A 154 -0.10 2.22 13.58
C PHE A 154 -0.69 3.08 14.69
N LEU A 155 -1.85 2.67 15.21
CA LEU A 155 -2.60 3.34 16.29
C LEU A 155 -1.67 3.87 17.38
N GLN A 156 -0.84 3.01 17.95
CA GLN A 156 0.05 3.34 19.06
C GLN A 156 1.03 4.46 18.69
N ILE A 157 1.62 4.41 17.48
CA ILE A 157 2.56 5.44 17.00
C ILE A 157 1.82 6.77 16.86
N LYS A 158 0.65 6.76 16.23
CA LYS A 158 -0.16 7.96 16.02
C LYS A 158 -0.62 8.56 17.34
N THR A 159 -1.03 7.74 18.30
CA THR A 159 -1.45 8.19 19.63
C THR A 159 -0.31 8.85 20.39
N LEU A 160 0.90 8.27 20.36
CA LEU A 160 2.03 8.78 21.15
C LEU A 160 2.78 9.93 20.50
N THR A 161 2.72 10.06 19.16
CA THR A 161 3.57 11.00 18.42
C THR A 161 2.82 11.97 17.52
N ASP A 162 1.52 11.74 17.28
CA ASP A 162 0.72 12.42 16.24
C ASP A 162 1.36 12.34 14.84
N GLN A 163 2.26 11.38 14.62
CA GLN A 163 2.92 11.12 13.34
C GLN A 163 2.31 9.91 12.65
N GLY A 164 2.23 9.97 11.33
CA GLY A 164 1.75 8.90 10.46
C GLY A 164 1.26 9.42 9.12
N LEU A 165 0.89 8.52 8.24
CA LEU A 165 0.15 8.86 7.03
C LEU A 165 -1.32 9.17 7.41
N HIS A 166 -1.94 10.05 6.63
CA HIS A 166 -3.37 10.22 6.66
C HIS A 166 -4.03 9.12 5.83
N TYR A 167 -5.07 8.50 6.36
CA TYR A 167 -5.86 7.49 5.68
C TYR A 167 -7.31 7.96 5.66
N PRO A 168 -7.98 8.01 4.49
CA PRO A 168 -9.41 8.22 4.45
C PRO A 168 -10.13 7.11 5.21
N ASP A 169 -11.22 7.44 5.89
CA ASP A 169 -12.02 6.46 6.59
C ASP A 169 -12.87 5.61 5.63
N ILE A 170 -13.47 4.55 6.16
CA ILE A 170 -14.27 3.60 5.37
C ILE A 170 -15.51 4.25 4.73
N ILE A 171 -16.04 5.32 5.32
CA ILE A 171 -17.20 6.05 4.79
C ILE A 171 -16.77 6.89 3.60
N GLU A 172 -15.62 7.58 3.68
CA GLU A 172 -15.04 8.32 2.57
C GLU A 172 -14.78 7.41 1.36
N TRP A 173 -14.16 6.24 1.58
CA TRP A 173 -13.97 5.23 0.52
C TRP A 173 -15.27 4.77 -0.10
N ARG A 174 -16.27 4.46 0.73
CA ARG A 174 -17.60 4.03 0.26
C ARG A 174 -18.27 5.10 -0.60
N LEU A 175 -18.22 6.35 -0.16
CA LEU A 175 -18.81 7.48 -0.89
C LEU A 175 -18.10 7.73 -2.21
N ALA A 176 -16.77 7.62 -2.25
CA ALA A 176 -16.00 7.74 -3.49
C ALA A 176 -16.36 6.64 -4.51
N LEU A 177 -16.49 5.39 -4.06
CA LEU A 177 -16.90 4.25 -4.90
C LEU A 177 -18.32 4.44 -5.46
N ILE A 178 -19.29 4.82 -4.61
CA ILE A 178 -20.67 5.08 -5.04
C ILE A 178 -20.70 6.24 -6.05
N SER A 179 -19.99 7.33 -5.77
CA SER A 179 -19.98 8.51 -6.65
C SER A 179 -19.33 8.24 -8.00
N ALA A 180 -18.38 7.31 -8.07
CA ALA A 180 -17.75 6.87 -9.31
C ALA A 180 -18.58 5.82 -10.09
N GLY A 181 -19.76 5.43 -9.57
CA GLY A 181 -20.68 4.49 -10.20
C GLY A 181 -20.23 3.04 -10.09
N PHE A 182 -19.52 2.69 -9.01
CA PHE A 182 -19.26 1.28 -8.70
C PHE A 182 -20.48 0.64 -8.04
N GLU A 183 -20.66 -0.65 -8.31
CA GLU A 183 -21.66 -1.53 -7.73
C GLU A 183 -20.99 -2.69 -6.97
N LYS A 184 -21.80 -3.49 -6.26
CA LYS A 184 -21.33 -4.65 -5.47
C LYS A 184 -20.12 -4.31 -4.58
N ILE A 185 -20.19 -3.16 -3.92
CA ILE A 185 -19.09 -2.61 -3.11
C ILE A 185 -18.94 -3.41 -1.81
N GLU A 186 -17.83 -4.13 -1.70
CA GLU A 186 -17.38 -4.81 -0.49
C GLU A 186 -16.19 -4.06 0.12
N LEU A 187 -16.36 -3.62 1.37
CA LEU A 187 -15.30 -3.05 2.20
C LEU A 187 -15.15 -3.93 3.43
N SER A 188 -13.94 -4.43 3.67
CA SER A 188 -13.66 -5.26 4.85
C SER A 188 -12.35 -4.87 5.50
N THR A 189 -12.28 -5.02 6.82
CA THR A 189 -11.10 -4.65 7.60
C THR A 189 -10.43 -5.89 8.18
N GLN A 190 -9.12 -5.98 8.03
CA GLN A 190 -8.29 -7.00 8.68
C GLN A 190 -7.34 -6.31 9.66
N ARG A 191 -7.39 -6.74 10.92
CA ARG A 191 -6.57 -6.17 11.99
C ARG A 191 -5.53 -7.17 12.46
N PHE A 192 -4.28 -6.73 12.52
CA PHE A 192 -3.14 -7.50 13.01
C PHE A 192 -2.49 -6.77 14.18
N GLU A 193 -2.18 -7.50 15.23
CA GLU A 193 -1.38 -7.02 16.35
C GLU A 193 -0.04 -7.74 16.30
N LEU A 194 1.01 -7.02 15.91
CA LEU A 194 2.35 -7.60 15.83
C LEU A 194 3.07 -7.41 17.17
N PRO A 195 3.47 -8.48 17.86
CA PRO A 195 4.23 -8.39 19.09
C PRO A 195 5.69 -8.03 18.82
N PHE A 196 6.27 -7.20 19.68
CA PHE A 196 7.67 -6.81 19.65
C PHE A 196 8.26 -6.82 21.06
N ALA A 197 9.53 -7.21 21.15
CA ALA A 197 10.29 -7.21 22.40
C ALA A 197 10.53 -5.79 22.96
N SER A 198 10.42 -4.75 22.13
CA SER A 198 10.57 -3.37 22.58
C SER A 198 9.96 -2.35 21.60
N PRO A 199 9.63 -1.13 22.06
CA PRO A 199 9.20 -0.04 21.19
C PRO A 199 10.27 0.37 20.16
N TYR A 200 11.56 0.20 20.48
CA TYR A 200 12.64 0.41 19.50
C TYR A 200 12.59 -0.61 18.36
N ALA A 201 12.26 -1.87 18.64
CA ALA A 201 12.11 -2.90 17.62
C ALA A 201 10.98 -2.55 16.63
N ILE A 202 9.90 -1.91 17.11
CA ILE A 202 8.83 -1.36 16.26
C ILE A 202 9.36 -0.30 15.30
N LEU A 203 10.14 0.67 15.79
CA LEU A 203 10.70 1.72 14.93
C LEU A 203 11.66 1.13 13.88
N LYS A 204 12.43 0.10 14.24
CA LYS A 204 13.28 -0.63 13.30
C LYS A 204 12.45 -1.36 12.25
N HIS A 205 11.40 -2.06 12.65
CA HIS A 205 10.47 -2.74 11.74
C HIS A 205 9.85 -1.77 10.74
N MET A 206 9.28 -0.65 11.21
CA MET A 206 8.70 0.39 10.37
C MET A 206 9.69 0.95 9.34
N LYS A 207 10.96 1.12 9.73
CA LYS A 207 12.03 1.57 8.83
C LYS A 207 12.32 0.55 7.73
N LEU A 208 12.30 -0.75 8.06
CA LEU A 208 12.56 -1.84 7.10
C LEU A 208 11.38 -2.08 6.16
N THR A 209 10.15 -1.89 6.62
CA THR A 209 8.94 -2.01 5.79
C THR A 209 8.57 -0.72 5.03
N GLY A 210 9.45 0.29 5.04
CA GLY A 210 9.26 1.56 4.31
C GLY A 210 8.22 2.53 4.85
N VAL A 211 7.36 2.10 5.77
CA VAL A 211 6.37 2.94 6.44
C VAL A 211 7.02 3.68 7.61
N SER A 212 7.98 4.55 7.30
CA SER A 212 8.71 5.32 8.32
C SER A 212 7.94 6.54 8.80
N THR A 213 8.02 6.84 10.11
CA THR A 213 7.46 8.04 10.75
C THR A 213 7.97 9.35 10.15
N ASN A 214 9.11 9.34 9.44
CA ASN A 214 9.69 10.55 8.85
C ASN A 214 9.08 10.91 7.49
N GLN A 215 8.16 10.07 6.97
CA GLN A 215 7.41 10.30 5.74
C GLN A 215 5.97 10.75 6.02
N THR A 216 5.74 11.42 7.16
CA THR A 216 4.47 12.09 7.42
C THR A 216 4.16 13.05 6.29
N GLN A 217 2.93 13.03 5.78
CA GLN A 217 2.42 14.17 5.03
C GLN A 217 2.58 15.39 5.96
N VAL A 218 3.36 16.37 5.51
CA VAL A 218 3.55 17.61 6.26
C VAL A 218 2.16 18.20 6.44
N LYS A 219 1.61 18.19 7.68
CA LYS A 219 0.40 18.96 7.97
C LYS A 219 0.72 20.39 7.54
N ALA A 220 -0.15 21.02 6.75
CA ALA A 220 0.07 22.37 6.19
C ALA A 220 0.46 23.43 7.25
N ASN A 221 0.28 23.14 8.53
CA ASN A 221 0.54 24.02 9.67
C ASN A 221 1.76 23.62 10.54
N SER A 222 2.55 22.60 10.21
CA SER A 222 3.77 22.27 10.98
C SER A 222 5.01 22.94 10.38
N THR A 223 5.57 23.93 11.08
CA THR A 223 6.77 24.69 10.66
C THR A 223 8.10 23.95 10.88
N GLN A 224 8.09 22.78 11.51
CA GLN A 224 9.29 21.99 11.80
C GLN A 224 9.03 20.49 11.54
N PRO A 225 9.91 19.79 10.82
CA PRO A 225 9.79 18.35 10.62
C PRO A 225 9.96 17.59 11.94
N PHE A 226 9.19 16.53 12.14
CA PHE A 226 9.36 15.65 13.29
C PHE A 226 10.71 14.96 13.25
N MET A 227 11.43 14.96 14.37
CA MET A 227 12.78 14.41 14.50
C MET A 227 12.88 13.58 15.77
N TRP A 228 13.43 12.38 15.66
CA TRP A 228 13.75 11.51 16.79
C TRP A 228 15.01 12.02 17.50
N THR A 229 14.84 12.70 18.63
CA THR A 229 15.93 13.00 19.56
C THR A 229 16.06 11.91 20.61
N LYS A 230 17.21 11.81 21.29
CA LYS A 230 17.39 10.85 22.39
C LYS A 230 16.30 10.97 23.46
N ALA A 231 15.94 12.20 23.84
CA ALA A 231 14.89 12.47 24.83
C ALA A 231 13.50 12.03 24.33
N ARG A 232 13.16 12.31 23.06
CA ARG A 232 11.89 11.85 22.47
C ARG A 232 11.80 10.34 22.38
N LEU A 233 12.90 9.67 22.03
CA LEU A 233 12.95 8.21 21.97
C LEU A 233 12.74 7.60 23.36
N GLN A 234 13.40 8.14 24.40
CA GLN A 234 13.22 7.68 25.77
C GLN A 234 11.78 7.89 26.28
N GLN A 235 11.18 9.05 25.98
CA GLN A 235 9.79 9.32 26.33
C GLN A 235 8.83 8.38 25.61
N PHE A 236 9.02 8.20 24.30
CA PHE A 236 8.24 7.27 23.50
C PHE A 236 8.33 5.84 24.03
N GLU A 237 9.52 5.35 24.37
CA GLU A 237 9.68 4.02 24.96
C GLU A 237 8.92 3.88 26.29
N SER A 238 9.05 4.87 27.18
CA SER A 238 8.32 4.89 28.46
C SER A 238 6.81 4.87 28.26
N ASP A 239 6.29 5.74 27.40
CA ASP A 239 4.86 5.86 27.16
C ASP A 239 4.29 4.60 26.50
N TYR A 240 5.06 3.97 25.61
CA TYR A 240 4.64 2.73 24.97
C TYR A 240 4.49 1.59 25.99
N TRP A 241 5.48 1.41 26.87
CA TRP A 241 5.40 0.39 27.92
C TRP A 241 4.26 0.66 28.90
N GLN A 242 3.96 1.92 29.19
CA GLN A 242 2.89 2.29 30.10
C GLN A 242 1.48 2.03 29.50
N HIS A 243 1.28 2.30 28.22
CA HIS A 243 -0.06 2.33 27.62
C HIS A 243 -0.36 1.14 26.71
N PHE A 244 0.65 0.47 26.16
CA PHE A 244 0.49 -0.54 25.10
C PHE A 244 1.32 -1.81 25.32
N SER A 245 1.72 -2.09 26.58
CA SER A 245 2.37 -3.34 26.93
C SER A 245 1.38 -4.47 27.16
N ALA A 246 1.86 -5.68 26.96
CA ALA A 246 1.16 -6.93 27.22
C ALA A 246 2.18 -7.99 27.66
N GLN A 247 1.71 -9.22 27.88
CA GLN A 247 2.56 -10.38 28.10
C GLN A 247 2.36 -11.38 26.96
N ASP A 248 3.43 -12.03 26.54
CA ASP A 248 3.34 -13.19 25.65
C ASP A 248 2.93 -14.46 26.42
N ASP A 249 2.85 -15.59 25.71
CA ASP A 249 2.44 -16.88 26.28
C ASP A 249 3.39 -17.38 27.38
N ASP A 250 4.64 -16.92 27.38
CA ASP A 250 5.67 -17.23 28.39
C ASP A 250 5.72 -16.19 29.54
N GLY A 251 4.81 -15.21 29.52
CA GLY A 251 4.72 -14.15 30.51
C GLY A 251 5.76 -13.03 30.35
N GLN A 252 6.52 -12.99 29.25
CA GLN A 252 7.48 -11.94 28.99
C GLN A 252 6.78 -10.66 28.53
N PRO A 253 7.25 -9.48 28.99
CA PRO A 253 6.66 -8.21 28.58
C PRO A 253 6.94 -7.95 27.09
N ILE A 254 5.87 -7.69 26.35
CA ILE A 254 5.90 -7.32 24.94
C ILE A 254 5.11 -6.03 24.71
N VAL A 255 5.27 -5.44 23.53
CA VAL A 255 4.45 -4.33 23.04
C VAL A 255 3.89 -4.67 21.66
N HIS A 256 2.72 -4.14 21.31
CA HIS A 256 2.06 -4.45 20.04
C HIS A 256 2.05 -3.27 19.09
N LEU A 257 2.30 -3.53 17.79
CA LEU A 257 2.04 -2.60 16.70
C LEU A 257 0.78 -3.04 15.93
N THR A 258 -0.22 -2.17 15.88
CA THR A 258 -1.44 -2.45 15.12
C THR A 258 -1.26 -2.15 13.63
N TYR A 259 -1.51 -3.14 12.78
CA TYR A 259 -1.87 -2.92 11.39
C TYR A 259 -3.38 -3.07 11.22
N GLU A 260 -4.04 -2.08 10.63
CA GLU A 260 -5.46 -2.21 10.28
C GLU A 260 -5.64 -1.91 8.80
N VAL A 261 -5.84 -2.98 8.04
CA VAL A 261 -5.89 -3.00 6.58
C VAL A 261 -7.34 -2.89 6.14
N LEU A 262 -7.62 -2.00 5.20
CA LEU A 262 -8.89 -1.95 4.48
C LEU A 262 -8.71 -2.66 3.14
N ILE A 263 -9.50 -3.70 2.89
CA ILE A 263 -9.65 -4.37 1.60
C ILE A 263 -10.88 -3.82 0.91
N VAL A 264 -10.73 -3.41 -0.34
CA VAL A 264 -11.76 -2.82 -1.19
C VAL A 264 -11.96 -3.70 -2.42
N SER A 265 -13.18 -4.17 -2.64
CA SER A 265 -13.60 -4.80 -3.89
C SER A 265 -14.88 -4.14 -4.41
N ALA A 266 -14.91 -3.80 -5.69
CA ALA A 266 -16.08 -3.20 -6.31
C ALA A 266 -16.10 -3.47 -7.81
N PHE A 267 -17.28 -3.41 -8.43
CA PHE A 267 -17.47 -3.71 -9.84
C PHE A 267 -17.97 -2.49 -10.59
N LYS A 268 -17.41 -2.24 -11.77
CA LYS A 268 -17.90 -1.18 -12.64
C LYS A 268 -19.28 -1.58 -13.19
N SER A 269 -20.26 -0.68 -13.07
CA SER A 269 -21.60 -0.81 -13.67
C SER A 269 -21.54 -1.06 -15.18
#